data_AF-A0A6J2TIG2-F1
#
_entry.id   AF-A0A6J2TIG2-F1
#
_cell.length_a   1.000
_cell.length_b   1.000
_cell.length_c   1.000
_cell.angle_alpha   90.00
_cell.angle_beta   90.00
_cell.angle_gamma   90.00
#
_symmetry.space_group_name_H-M   'P 1'
#
loop_
_entity.id
_entity.type
_entity.pdbx_description
1 polymer ?
#
loop_
_entity_poly.entity_id
_entity_poly.type
_entity_poly.pdbx_seq_one_letter_code
_entity_poly.pdbx_strand_id
1 'polypeptide(L)'
;MPEQEGQKKEFLGDAHIFPTEIAMYTEVLPKFQAILRAAGDNTILSVPCVYHSLKPRQVMVFEDMIPQGYHVVRGRDANVDELKAALTKLAKWQAVSYKVLAEQPELLDKCRYDLTEIPNFLDQKFITGGLPNFIEMLGQVPSLSKYQRYFDVMRNTLLKSWATTLREYRENQRSGTYYVLCHGDFHLRNMMFKNNKSTDALEDCMLLDFQICNVGPMTNDLMYAIYMLFSADNRKHNRDELVYHFFDTFSKTLQSINYKGPMPKLAALRDQMFERKNNDVLSKHENTSELKVLDVKISPASAKGDHYASVMFRGAVTYTCRNQTFTKSLIVKTMPEQEGHKKDMLGESRIFETEIGMYSEMLPKFEKILRAAGDNTVLHVPCLFYSLKPRKVMVFEDLVPQGYYVLRDRSMNIEELKCALSKLAKWHAVSFKLLKEDETQFASYKDGIMEIPNFMEDPFVKNGIDLFIRLLDKVPELKRFKPYFEQKRGSYLKELENVLSEYRLDRKPNTYTYSVMVTFIYGT
;
A
#
# COMPACT_ATOMS: atom_id res chain seq x y z
N MET A 1 16.56 -28.21 -29.94
CA MET A 1 17.00 -28.04 -28.53
C MET A 1 18.34 -28.73 -28.36
N PRO A 2 19.27 -28.21 -27.55
CA PRO A 2 20.49 -28.95 -27.22
C PRO A 2 20.09 -30.21 -26.47
N GLU A 3 20.55 -31.35 -26.97
CA GLU A 3 20.51 -32.64 -26.29
C GLU A 3 21.48 -32.59 -25.10
N GLN A 4 21.03 -32.04 -23.98
CA GLN A 4 21.70 -32.24 -22.69
C GLN A 4 20.77 -33.08 -21.82
N GLU A 5 21.17 -34.34 -21.63
CA GLU A 5 20.57 -35.27 -20.67
C GLU A 5 20.66 -34.68 -19.26
N GLY A 6 19.52 -34.47 -18.62
CA GLY A 6 19.43 -33.95 -17.26
C GLY A 6 17.98 -33.64 -16.86
N GLN A 7 17.74 -33.54 -15.55
CA GLN A 7 16.47 -33.36 -14.82
C GLN A 7 15.43 -32.40 -15.46
N LYS A 8 15.83 -31.49 -16.36
CA LYS A 8 14.93 -30.63 -17.15
C LYS A 8 13.98 -31.39 -18.07
N LYS A 9 14.36 -32.56 -18.60
CA LYS A 9 13.55 -33.31 -19.58
C LYS A 9 12.40 -34.10 -18.94
N GLU A 10 12.60 -34.62 -17.72
CA GLU A 10 11.54 -35.26 -16.93
C GLU A 10 10.51 -34.24 -16.40
N PHE A 11 10.93 -33.01 -16.12
CA PHE A 11 10.08 -31.99 -15.50
C PHE A 11 9.04 -31.34 -16.43
N LEU A 12 9.34 -31.27 -17.73
CA LEU A 12 8.47 -30.68 -18.76
C LEU A 12 7.53 -31.70 -19.42
N GLY A 13 7.81 -33.00 -19.29
CA GLY A 13 7.08 -34.08 -19.96
C GLY A 13 5.66 -34.30 -19.42
N ASP A 14 5.46 -34.09 -18.12
CA ASP A 14 4.19 -34.32 -17.41
C ASP A 14 3.44 -33.02 -17.05
N ALA A 15 3.99 -31.86 -17.41
CA ALA A 15 3.36 -30.58 -17.13
C ALA A 15 2.42 -30.16 -18.26
N HIS A 16 1.23 -29.66 -17.93
CA HIS A 16 0.29 -29.07 -18.90
C HIS A 16 0.85 -27.86 -19.67
N ILE A 17 2.06 -27.39 -19.35
CA ILE A 17 2.74 -26.22 -19.94
C ILE A 17 2.72 -26.23 -21.47
N PHE A 18 3.28 -27.27 -22.11
CA PHE A 18 3.43 -27.28 -23.57
C PHE A 18 2.08 -27.41 -24.30
N PRO A 19 1.13 -28.25 -23.86
CA PRO A 19 -0.25 -28.22 -24.35
C PRO A 19 -0.95 -26.86 -24.16
N THR A 20 -0.76 -26.19 -23.02
CA THR A 20 -1.33 -24.86 -22.76
C THR A 20 -0.75 -23.84 -23.72
N GLU A 21 0.57 -23.84 -23.95
CA GLU A 21 1.21 -22.92 -24.89
C GLU A 21 0.71 -23.12 -26.33
N ILE A 22 0.60 -24.36 -26.81
CA ILE A 22 0.01 -24.63 -28.13
C ILE A 22 -1.41 -24.06 -28.20
N ALA A 23 -2.26 -24.35 -27.20
CA ALA A 23 -3.63 -23.86 -27.17
C ALA A 23 -3.72 -22.33 -27.19
N MET A 24 -2.76 -21.64 -26.55
CA MET A 24 -2.66 -20.18 -26.62
C MET A 24 -2.52 -19.70 -28.05
N TYR A 25 -1.59 -20.25 -28.83
CA TYR A 25 -1.36 -19.81 -30.21
C TYR A 25 -2.40 -20.31 -31.22
N THR A 26 -3.02 -21.47 -30.99
CA THR A 26 -3.92 -22.10 -31.98
C THR A 26 -5.40 -21.81 -31.74
N GLU A 27 -5.80 -21.55 -30.49
CA GLU A 27 -7.21 -21.41 -30.10
C GLU A 27 -7.49 -20.06 -29.45
N VAL A 28 -6.78 -19.71 -28.38
CA VAL A 28 -7.10 -18.55 -27.53
C VAL A 28 -6.77 -17.22 -28.21
N LEU A 29 -5.52 -17.03 -28.64
CA LEU A 29 -5.05 -15.78 -29.24
C LEU A 29 -5.73 -15.44 -30.58
N PRO A 30 -5.92 -16.41 -31.50
CA PRO A 30 -6.68 -16.16 -32.72
C PRO A 30 -8.11 -15.68 -32.41
N LYS A 31 -8.77 -16.27 -31.40
CA LYS A 31 -10.10 -15.86 -30.95
C LYS A 31 -10.08 -14.46 -30.34
N PHE A 32 -9.07 -14.13 -29.53
CA PHE A 32 -8.95 -12.79 -28.95
C PHE A 32 -8.78 -11.73 -30.04
N GLN A 33 -7.89 -11.99 -31.01
CA GLN A 33 -7.70 -11.11 -32.17
C GLN A 33 -8.93 -11.03 -33.06
N ALA A 34 -9.76 -12.07 -33.15
CA ALA A 34 -11.03 -12.00 -33.87
C ALA A 34 -12.05 -11.10 -33.16
N ILE A 35 -12.13 -11.16 -31.82
CA ILE A 35 -12.98 -10.27 -31.01
C ILE A 35 -12.57 -8.80 -31.18
N LEU A 36 -11.26 -8.51 -31.12
CA LEU A 36 -10.73 -7.16 -31.35
C LEU A 36 -11.03 -6.68 -32.78
N ARG A 37 -10.78 -7.52 -33.79
CA ARG A 37 -11.06 -7.17 -35.21
C ARG A 37 -12.53 -6.88 -35.46
N ALA A 38 -13.44 -7.64 -34.84
CA ALA A 38 -14.88 -7.38 -34.92
C ALA A 38 -15.28 -6.02 -34.33
N ALA A 39 -14.48 -5.49 -33.40
CA ALA A 39 -14.63 -4.15 -32.82
C ALA A 39 -13.86 -3.05 -33.58
N GLY A 40 -13.26 -3.37 -34.74
CA GLY A 40 -12.46 -2.44 -35.54
C GLY A 40 -11.02 -2.27 -35.06
N ASP A 41 -10.53 -3.14 -34.17
CA ASP A 41 -9.17 -3.11 -33.65
C ASP A 41 -8.32 -4.24 -34.27
N ASN A 42 -7.36 -3.87 -35.13
CA ASN A 42 -6.48 -4.81 -35.83
C ASN A 42 -5.22 -5.19 -35.02
N THR A 43 -5.23 -5.01 -33.69
CA THR A 43 -4.09 -5.38 -32.84
C THR A 43 -3.73 -6.86 -32.99
N ILE A 44 -2.47 -7.12 -33.34
CA ILE A 44 -1.85 -8.44 -33.28
C ILE A 44 -1.29 -8.62 -31.87
N LEU A 45 -1.60 -9.74 -31.20
CA LEU A 45 -1.21 -9.97 -29.81
C LEU A 45 0.05 -10.83 -29.69
N SER A 46 0.32 -11.68 -30.69
CA SER A 46 1.44 -12.61 -30.68
C SER A 46 2.03 -12.83 -32.07
N VAL A 47 3.22 -13.39 -32.09
CA VAL A 47 3.85 -13.90 -33.31
C VAL A 47 3.00 -15.03 -33.92
N PRO A 48 2.85 -15.10 -35.25
CA PRO A 48 2.19 -16.24 -35.90
C PRO A 48 2.94 -17.55 -35.65
N CYS A 49 2.24 -18.55 -35.12
CA CYS A 49 2.71 -19.93 -35.06
C CYS A 49 2.36 -20.62 -36.38
N VAL A 50 3.37 -21.01 -37.16
CA VAL A 50 3.19 -21.60 -38.50
C VAL A 50 3.12 -23.13 -38.48
N TYR A 51 3.66 -23.76 -37.43
CA TYR A 51 3.60 -25.21 -37.25
C TYR A 51 3.70 -25.56 -35.77
N HIS A 52 2.95 -26.57 -35.35
CA HIS A 52 3.08 -27.15 -34.02
C HIS A 52 2.84 -28.66 -34.07
N SER A 53 3.45 -29.39 -33.14
CA SER A 53 3.23 -30.82 -32.98
C SER A 53 3.40 -31.20 -31.51
N LEU A 54 2.53 -32.08 -31.01
CA LEU A 54 2.68 -32.76 -29.73
C LEU A 54 3.32 -34.14 -29.89
N LYS A 55 3.06 -34.81 -31.03
CA LYS A 55 3.58 -36.13 -31.40
C LYS A 55 3.98 -36.13 -32.87
N PRO A 56 5.15 -36.69 -33.25
CA PRO A 56 6.06 -37.50 -32.43
C PRO A 56 7.02 -36.68 -31.56
N ARG A 57 7.09 -35.36 -31.75
CA ARG A 57 7.92 -34.45 -30.95
C ARG A 57 7.13 -33.20 -30.59
N GLN A 58 7.33 -32.70 -29.36
CA GLN A 58 6.89 -31.40 -28.92
C GLN A 58 7.70 -30.31 -29.64
N VAL A 59 7.09 -29.62 -30.59
CA VAL A 59 7.74 -28.55 -31.37
C VAL A 59 6.73 -27.49 -31.77
N MET A 60 7.18 -26.23 -31.78
CA MET A 60 6.47 -25.08 -32.34
C MET A 60 7.44 -24.31 -33.23
N VAL A 61 6.95 -23.82 -34.36
CA VAL A 61 7.70 -23.02 -35.33
C VAL A 61 6.95 -21.72 -35.52
N PHE A 62 7.66 -20.62 -35.43
CA PHE A 62 7.12 -19.26 -35.53
C PHE A 62 7.70 -18.54 -36.73
N GLU A 63 7.00 -17.52 -37.21
CA GLU A 63 7.61 -16.57 -38.15
C GLU A 63 8.76 -15.81 -37.49
N ASP A 64 9.83 -15.57 -38.26
CA ASP A 64 10.92 -14.71 -37.80
C ASP A 64 10.50 -13.25 -37.88
N MET A 65 10.48 -12.58 -36.73
CA MET A 65 10.09 -11.19 -36.59
C MET A 65 11.25 -10.21 -36.85
N ILE A 66 12.51 -10.68 -36.84
CA ILE A 66 13.68 -9.82 -37.06
C ILE A 66 13.66 -9.20 -38.47
N PRO A 67 13.42 -9.96 -39.56
CA PRO A 67 13.26 -9.39 -40.90
C PRO A 67 12.12 -8.38 -41.02
N GLN A 68 11.11 -8.49 -40.16
CA GLN A 68 9.96 -7.58 -40.10
C GLN A 68 10.26 -6.28 -39.33
N GLY A 69 11.48 -6.13 -38.80
CA GLY A 69 11.95 -4.94 -38.10
C GLY A 69 11.78 -4.99 -36.58
N TYR A 70 11.38 -6.13 -36.01
CA TYR A 70 11.29 -6.28 -34.56
C TYR A 70 12.66 -6.59 -33.95
N HIS A 71 12.89 -6.10 -32.74
CA HIS A 71 14.10 -6.34 -31.97
C HIS A 71 13.79 -6.50 -30.48
N VAL A 72 14.69 -7.16 -29.74
CA VAL A 72 14.59 -7.29 -28.29
C VAL A 72 15.42 -6.18 -27.64
N VAL A 73 14.85 -5.49 -26.66
CA VAL A 73 15.61 -4.52 -25.86
C VAL A 73 16.56 -5.26 -24.93
N ARG A 74 17.86 -4.98 -25.04
CA ARG A 74 18.92 -5.59 -24.24
C ARG A 74 19.85 -4.52 -23.67
N GLY A 75 20.34 -4.74 -22.45
CA GLY A 75 21.36 -3.90 -21.83
C GLY A 75 20.88 -2.52 -21.36
N ARG A 76 19.57 -2.23 -21.41
CA ARG A 76 18.96 -1.03 -20.87
C ARG A 76 17.54 -1.29 -20.37
N ASP A 77 17.02 -0.37 -19.57
CA ASP A 77 15.61 -0.34 -19.20
C ASP A 77 14.72 0.08 -20.39
N ALA A 78 13.45 -0.32 -20.33
CA ALA A 78 12.43 0.15 -21.27
C ALA A 78 12.13 1.64 -21.03
N ASN A 79 12.00 2.39 -22.12
CA ASN A 79 11.54 3.78 -22.06
C ASN A 79 10.01 3.86 -21.87
N VAL A 80 9.48 5.05 -21.62
CA VAL A 80 8.05 5.23 -21.31
C VAL A 80 7.14 4.82 -22.47
N ASP A 81 7.55 5.04 -23.72
CA ASP A 81 6.74 4.68 -24.89
C ASP A 81 6.69 3.15 -25.07
N GLU A 82 7.82 2.46 -24.88
CA GLU A 82 7.90 1.00 -24.85
C GLU A 82 7.04 0.40 -23.74
N LEU A 83 7.07 0.99 -22.54
CA LEU A 83 6.20 0.58 -21.42
C LEU A 83 4.73 0.77 -21.75
N LYS A 84 4.34 1.91 -22.33
CA LYS A 84 2.96 2.18 -22.75
C LYS A 84 2.50 1.21 -23.84
N ALA A 85 3.35 0.88 -24.82
CA ALA A 85 3.03 -0.10 -25.86
C ALA A 85 2.83 -1.50 -25.28
N ALA A 86 3.72 -1.96 -24.40
CA ALA A 86 3.59 -3.25 -23.73
C ALA A 86 2.30 -3.31 -22.88
N LEU A 87 2.05 -2.30 -22.05
CA LEU A 87 0.83 -2.23 -21.23
C LEU A 87 -0.44 -2.12 -22.07
N THR A 88 -0.38 -1.50 -23.25
CA THR A 88 -1.51 -1.46 -24.20
C THR A 88 -1.86 -2.86 -24.69
N LYS A 89 -0.85 -3.68 -25.07
CA LYS A 89 -1.06 -5.06 -25.49
C LYS A 89 -1.64 -5.90 -24.35
N LEU A 90 -1.08 -5.78 -23.15
CA LEU A 90 -1.58 -6.47 -21.97
C LEU A 90 -3.01 -6.06 -21.61
N ALA A 91 -3.33 -4.76 -21.68
CA ALA A 91 -4.67 -4.24 -21.38
C ALA A 91 -5.73 -4.77 -22.35
N LYS A 92 -5.42 -4.80 -23.66
CA LYS A 92 -6.32 -5.34 -24.68
C LYS A 92 -6.53 -6.84 -24.50
N TRP A 93 -5.45 -7.59 -24.30
CA TRP A 93 -5.49 -9.01 -23.95
C TRP A 93 -6.40 -9.27 -22.74
N GLN A 94 -6.14 -8.56 -21.65
CA GLN A 94 -6.85 -8.78 -20.39
C GLN A 94 -8.32 -8.36 -20.52
N ALA A 95 -8.65 -7.30 -21.27
CA ALA A 95 -10.03 -6.90 -21.54
C ALA A 95 -10.80 -7.98 -22.31
N VAL A 96 -10.20 -8.55 -23.35
CA VAL A 96 -10.82 -9.62 -24.11
C VAL A 96 -10.99 -10.88 -23.25
N SER A 97 -9.97 -11.27 -22.47
CA SER A 97 -10.10 -12.40 -21.55
C SER A 97 -11.17 -12.18 -20.47
N TYR A 98 -11.33 -10.95 -19.97
CA TYR A 98 -12.37 -10.60 -19.00
C TYR A 98 -13.78 -10.83 -19.58
N LYS A 99 -13.99 -10.44 -20.85
CA LYS A 99 -15.24 -10.72 -21.59
C LYS A 99 -15.42 -12.21 -21.83
N VAL A 100 -14.38 -12.90 -22.30
CA VAL A 100 -14.42 -14.35 -22.58
C VAL A 100 -14.72 -15.13 -21.30
N LEU A 101 -14.14 -14.80 -20.16
CA LEU A 101 -14.45 -15.45 -18.88
C LEU A 101 -15.92 -15.32 -18.48
N ALA A 102 -16.57 -14.21 -18.84
CA ALA A 102 -17.98 -13.99 -18.54
C ALA A 102 -18.93 -14.68 -19.54
N GLU A 103 -18.50 -14.92 -20.78
CA GLU A 103 -19.38 -15.35 -21.88
C GLU A 103 -19.09 -16.75 -22.42
N GLN A 104 -17.82 -17.17 -22.43
CA GLN A 104 -17.28 -18.42 -23.01
C GLN A 104 -16.08 -18.95 -22.17
N PRO A 105 -16.26 -19.25 -20.87
CA PRO A 105 -15.16 -19.65 -19.99
C PRO A 105 -14.43 -20.94 -20.43
N GLU A 106 -15.13 -21.83 -21.15
CA GLU A 106 -14.59 -23.10 -21.66
C GLU A 106 -13.39 -22.91 -22.61
N LEU A 107 -13.29 -21.75 -23.27
CA LEU A 107 -12.13 -21.41 -24.11
C LEU A 107 -10.83 -21.37 -23.30
N LEU A 108 -10.91 -21.12 -21.99
CA LEU A 108 -9.77 -20.94 -21.10
C LEU A 108 -9.51 -22.15 -20.20
N ASP A 109 -10.21 -23.27 -20.40
CA ASP A 109 -10.05 -24.49 -19.59
C ASP A 109 -8.61 -25.04 -19.63
N LYS A 110 -7.95 -24.94 -20.80
CA LYS A 110 -6.54 -25.35 -20.95
C LYS A 110 -5.55 -24.40 -20.28
N CYS A 111 -5.98 -23.18 -19.94
CA CYS A 111 -5.21 -22.18 -19.20
C CYS A 111 -5.59 -22.16 -17.71
N ARG A 112 -6.35 -23.16 -17.25
CA ARG A 112 -6.77 -23.24 -15.86
C ARG A 112 -5.64 -23.72 -14.96
N TYR A 113 -4.72 -24.56 -15.43
CA TYR A 113 -3.62 -25.10 -14.64
C TYR A 113 -2.47 -24.09 -14.50
N ASP A 114 -1.89 -23.97 -13.30
CA ASP A 114 -0.74 -23.11 -13.05
C ASP A 114 0.49 -23.92 -12.60
N LEU A 115 1.61 -23.23 -12.40
CA LEU A 115 2.89 -23.83 -12.00
C LEU A 115 2.81 -24.70 -10.74
N THR A 116 1.87 -24.44 -9.83
CA THR A 116 1.70 -25.19 -8.58
C THR A 116 1.03 -26.56 -8.77
N GLU A 117 0.51 -26.85 -9.97
CA GLU A 117 -0.01 -28.17 -10.35
C GLU A 117 1.11 -29.09 -10.87
N ILE A 118 2.30 -28.54 -11.14
CA ILE A 118 3.46 -29.34 -11.54
C ILE A 118 3.92 -30.16 -10.32
N PRO A 119 4.03 -31.50 -10.44
CA PRO A 119 4.43 -32.36 -9.33
C PRO A 119 5.73 -31.90 -8.66
N ASN A 120 5.70 -31.80 -7.33
CA ASN A 120 6.83 -31.39 -6.49
C ASN A 120 7.42 -30.00 -6.84
N PHE A 121 6.72 -29.14 -7.59
CA PHE A 121 7.23 -27.83 -7.99
C PHE A 121 7.60 -26.94 -6.81
N LEU A 122 6.73 -26.89 -5.79
CA LEU A 122 6.95 -26.08 -4.59
C LEU A 122 8.12 -26.60 -3.73
N ASP A 123 8.51 -27.86 -3.89
CA ASP A 123 9.60 -28.50 -3.15
C ASP A 123 10.95 -28.37 -3.86
N GLN A 124 10.96 -27.88 -5.11
CA GLN A 124 12.19 -27.72 -5.89
C GLN A 124 13.16 -26.75 -5.22
N LYS A 125 14.46 -27.08 -5.24
CA LYS A 125 15.52 -26.26 -4.61
C LYS A 125 15.57 -24.82 -5.12
N PHE A 126 15.25 -24.59 -6.40
CA PHE A 126 15.23 -23.24 -6.95
C PHE A 126 14.05 -22.40 -6.43
N ILE A 127 12.94 -23.04 -6.03
CA ILE A 127 11.79 -22.38 -5.39
C ILE A 127 12.05 -22.20 -3.89
N THR A 128 12.42 -23.27 -3.19
CA THR A 128 12.62 -23.26 -1.72
C THR A 128 13.83 -22.47 -1.28
N GLY A 129 14.88 -22.38 -2.11
CA GLY A 129 16.10 -21.65 -1.83
C GLY A 129 16.04 -20.13 -2.07
N GLY A 130 15.05 -19.64 -2.83
CA GLY A 130 15.00 -18.23 -3.26
C GLY A 130 14.98 -17.23 -2.09
N LEU A 131 13.99 -17.34 -1.20
CA LEU A 131 13.85 -16.43 -0.06
C LEU A 131 14.98 -16.58 0.97
N PRO A 132 15.39 -17.80 1.39
CA PRO A 132 16.56 -17.97 2.27
C PRO A 132 17.83 -17.32 1.73
N ASN A 133 18.17 -17.54 0.46
CA ASN A 133 19.36 -16.97 -0.16
C ASN A 133 19.27 -15.43 -0.23
N PHE A 134 18.09 -14.89 -0.51
CA PHE A 134 17.86 -13.44 -0.49
C PHE A 134 18.04 -12.84 0.91
N ILE A 135 17.51 -13.51 1.94
CA ILE A 135 17.70 -13.08 3.34
C ILE A 135 19.18 -13.12 3.70
N GLU A 136 19.90 -14.18 3.35
CA GLU A 136 21.34 -14.29 3.61
C GLU A 136 22.11 -13.14 2.94
N MET A 137 21.84 -12.88 1.65
CA MET A 137 22.42 -11.77 0.91
C MET A 137 22.16 -10.42 1.60
N LEU A 138 20.94 -10.17 2.11
CA LEU A 138 20.64 -8.94 2.84
C LEU A 138 21.55 -8.75 4.07
N GLY A 139 21.94 -9.83 4.76
CA GLY A 139 22.82 -9.75 5.94
C GLY A 139 24.27 -9.50 5.61
N GLN A 140 24.73 -9.99 4.45
CA GLN A 140 26.09 -9.81 3.97
C GLN A 140 26.35 -8.37 3.49
N VAL A 141 25.30 -7.64 3.08
CA VAL A 141 25.41 -6.25 2.64
C VAL A 141 25.13 -5.30 3.81
N PRO A 142 26.14 -4.56 4.33
CA PRO A 142 25.97 -3.77 5.56
C PRO A 142 24.80 -2.79 5.52
N SER A 143 24.59 -2.09 4.40
CA SER A 143 23.48 -1.14 4.22
C SER A 143 22.09 -1.79 4.19
N LEU A 144 22.02 -3.09 3.90
CA LEU A 144 20.77 -3.85 3.75
C LEU A 144 20.46 -4.77 4.94
N SER A 145 21.45 -5.06 5.79
CA SER A 145 21.33 -5.94 6.96
C SER A 145 20.12 -5.63 7.85
N LYS A 146 19.82 -4.34 8.05
CA LYS A 146 18.66 -3.85 8.80
C LYS A 146 17.30 -4.31 8.26
N TYR A 147 17.24 -4.79 7.01
CA TYR A 147 16.02 -5.27 6.36
C TYR A 147 15.79 -6.78 6.49
N GLN A 148 16.80 -7.58 6.86
CA GLN A 148 16.67 -9.04 6.99
C GLN A 148 15.45 -9.46 7.81
N ARG A 149 15.28 -8.83 8.98
CA ARG A 149 14.17 -9.09 9.91
C ARG A 149 12.77 -8.99 9.29
N TYR A 150 12.60 -8.22 8.21
CA TYR A 150 11.29 -8.09 7.54
C TYR A 150 10.98 -9.27 6.62
N PHE A 151 12.00 -9.93 6.09
CA PHE A 151 11.84 -11.07 5.19
C PHE A 151 11.90 -12.40 5.94
N ASP A 152 12.60 -12.44 7.09
CA ASP A 152 12.65 -13.63 7.95
C ASP A 152 11.28 -14.12 8.41
N VAL A 153 10.38 -13.20 8.77
CA VAL A 153 9.01 -13.56 9.17
C VAL A 153 8.21 -14.22 8.05
N MET A 154 8.61 -14.04 6.78
CA MET A 154 7.95 -14.61 5.61
C MET A 154 8.50 -15.98 5.22
N ARG A 155 9.61 -16.41 5.84
CA ARG A 155 10.40 -17.61 5.43
C ARG A 155 9.54 -18.87 5.29
N ASN A 156 8.55 -19.04 6.18
CA ASN A 156 7.71 -20.23 6.24
C ASN A 156 6.32 -20.07 5.60
N THR A 157 5.95 -18.84 5.22
CA THR A 157 4.59 -18.51 4.77
C THR A 157 4.54 -18.03 3.32
N LEU A 158 5.61 -17.43 2.79
CA LEU A 158 5.59 -16.79 1.46
C LEU A 158 5.17 -17.75 0.34
N LEU A 159 5.78 -18.93 0.26
CA LEU A 159 5.47 -19.90 -0.79
C LEU A 159 4.02 -20.40 -0.71
N LYS A 160 3.51 -20.63 0.51
CA LYS A 160 2.12 -21.01 0.74
C LYS A 160 1.16 -19.89 0.35
N SER A 161 1.46 -18.65 0.72
CA SER A 161 0.67 -17.47 0.34
C SER A 161 0.66 -17.23 -1.17
N TRP A 162 1.81 -17.41 -1.83
CA TRP A 162 1.93 -17.32 -3.28
C TRP A 162 1.11 -18.41 -3.98
N ALA A 163 1.24 -19.67 -3.56
CA ALA A 163 0.45 -20.77 -4.10
C ALA A 163 -1.06 -20.56 -3.89
N THR A 164 -1.46 -20.10 -2.70
CA THR A 164 -2.86 -19.74 -2.41
C THR A 164 -3.38 -18.65 -3.35
N THR A 165 -2.53 -17.67 -3.70
CA THR A 165 -2.88 -16.58 -4.60
C THR A 165 -3.06 -17.06 -6.04
N LEU A 166 -2.21 -17.97 -6.51
CA LEU A 166 -2.34 -18.56 -7.85
C LEU A 166 -3.59 -19.44 -7.97
N ARG A 167 -3.86 -20.23 -6.92
CA ARG A 167 -5.01 -21.13 -6.87
C ARG A 167 -6.34 -20.43 -6.57
N GLU A 168 -6.31 -19.14 -6.20
CA GLU A 168 -7.49 -18.37 -5.79
C GLU A 168 -8.65 -18.50 -6.78
N TYR A 169 -8.38 -18.35 -8.08
CA TYR A 169 -9.45 -18.45 -9.09
C TYR A 169 -10.07 -19.85 -9.17
N ARG A 170 -9.31 -20.92 -8.90
CA ARG A 170 -9.81 -22.30 -8.99
C ARG A 170 -10.47 -22.78 -7.71
N GLU A 171 -9.89 -22.42 -6.58
CA GLU A 171 -10.20 -23.00 -5.28
C GLU A 171 -10.98 -22.05 -4.38
N ASN A 172 -10.79 -20.73 -4.51
CA ASN A 172 -11.26 -19.73 -3.55
C ASN A 172 -11.66 -18.39 -4.21
N GLN A 173 -12.55 -18.44 -5.20
CA GLN A 173 -12.96 -17.25 -5.95
C GLN A 173 -13.56 -16.18 -5.01
N ARG A 174 -13.02 -14.98 -5.10
CA ARG A 174 -13.45 -13.81 -4.33
C ARG A 174 -14.37 -12.95 -5.18
N SER A 175 -15.59 -12.72 -4.67
CA SER A 175 -16.51 -11.77 -5.30
C SER A 175 -15.88 -10.38 -5.36
N GLY A 176 -16.04 -9.69 -6.49
CA GLY A 176 -15.50 -8.36 -6.73
C GLY A 176 -14.06 -8.34 -7.26
N THR A 177 -13.33 -9.46 -7.23
CA THR A 177 -12.00 -9.56 -7.85
C THR A 177 -12.11 -9.53 -9.38
N TYR A 178 -11.19 -8.81 -10.03
CA TYR A 178 -11.10 -8.81 -11.49
C TYR A 178 -10.23 -9.97 -11.96
N TYR A 179 -10.86 -11.10 -12.28
CA TYR A 179 -10.18 -12.26 -12.87
C TYR A 179 -10.05 -12.11 -14.39
N VAL A 180 -8.85 -12.37 -14.90
CA VAL A 180 -8.48 -12.29 -16.31
C VAL A 180 -7.53 -13.45 -16.65
N LEU A 181 -7.28 -13.67 -17.94
CA LEU A 181 -6.17 -14.53 -18.34
C LEU A 181 -4.87 -13.74 -18.17
N CYS A 182 -4.10 -14.06 -17.14
CA CYS A 182 -2.79 -13.48 -16.90
C CYS A 182 -1.75 -14.08 -17.86
N HIS A 183 -0.81 -13.25 -18.28
CA HIS A 183 0.38 -13.68 -19.03
C HIS A 183 1.30 -14.54 -18.15
N GLY A 184 1.44 -14.17 -16.88
CA GLY A 184 2.23 -14.91 -15.88
C GLY A 184 3.72 -14.58 -15.91
N ASP A 185 4.31 -14.32 -17.08
CA ASP A 185 5.73 -13.91 -17.24
C ASP A 185 5.92 -12.59 -18.01
N PHE A 186 5.22 -11.53 -17.60
CA PHE A 186 5.19 -10.25 -18.30
C PHE A 186 6.43 -9.38 -18.03
N HIS A 187 7.55 -9.68 -18.71
CA HIS A 187 8.83 -8.95 -18.57
C HIS A 187 9.53 -8.67 -19.91
N LEU A 188 10.51 -7.76 -19.91
CA LEU A 188 11.14 -7.21 -21.12
C LEU A 188 11.74 -8.25 -22.07
N ARG A 189 12.24 -9.39 -21.57
CA ARG A 189 12.83 -10.45 -22.40
C ARG A 189 11.79 -11.25 -23.20
N ASN A 190 10.52 -11.15 -22.82
CA ASN A 190 9.38 -11.80 -23.49
C ASN A 190 8.64 -10.80 -24.38
N MET A 191 9.35 -9.77 -24.86
CA MET A 191 8.80 -8.71 -25.69
C MET A 191 9.76 -8.39 -26.83
N MET A 192 9.18 -8.11 -28.00
CA MET A 192 9.91 -7.49 -29.11
C MET A 192 9.26 -6.17 -29.48
N PHE A 193 10.06 -5.19 -29.86
CA PHE A 193 9.62 -3.86 -30.24
C PHE A 193 10.00 -3.60 -31.69
N LYS A 194 9.16 -2.84 -32.39
CA LYS A 194 9.40 -2.40 -33.76
C LYS A 194 9.37 -0.88 -33.78
N ASN A 195 10.38 -0.28 -34.38
CA ASN A 195 10.43 1.16 -34.62
C ASN A 195 10.20 1.43 -36.10
N ASN A 196 9.58 2.56 -36.39
CA ASN A 196 9.45 3.05 -37.75
C ASN A 196 10.85 3.40 -38.30
N LYS A 197 11.23 2.79 -39.43
CA LYS A 197 12.58 2.95 -40.02
C LYS A 197 12.97 4.38 -40.38
N SER A 198 12.00 5.27 -40.61
CA SER A 198 12.25 6.64 -41.07
C SER A 198 12.26 7.66 -39.92
N THR A 199 11.48 7.43 -38.87
CA THR A 199 11.31 8.38 -37.75
C THR A 199 11.92 7.90 -36.44
N ASP A 200 12.32 6.63 -36.38
CA ASP A 200 12.73 5.91 -35.17
C ASP A 200 11.70 5.91 -34.03
N ALA A 201 10.47 6.38 -34.30
CA ALA A 201 9.37 6.31 -33.36
C ALA A 201 8.91 4.86 -33.17
N LEU A 202 8.51 4.51 -31.95
CA LEU A 202 7.97 3.20 -31.65
C LEU A 202 6.69 2.95 -32.45
N GLU A 203 6.68 1.85 -33.20
CA GLU A 203 5.58 1.45 -34.09
C GLU A 203 4.72 0.35 -33.45
N ASP A 204 5.34 -0.68 -32.86
CA ASP A 204 4.62 -1.82 -32.30
C ASP A 204 5.39 -2.55 -31.19
N CYS A 205 4.66 -3.34 -30.40
CA CYS A 205 5.17 -4.26 -29.39
C CYS A 205 4.52 -5.65 -29.59
N MET A 206 5.33 -6.70 -29.54
CA MET A 206 4.90 -8.10 -29.64
C MET A 206 5.19 -8.83 -28.33
N LEU A 207 4.19 -9.54 -27.81
CA LEU A 207 4.35 -10.40 -26.63
C LEU A 207 4.79 -11.80 -27.07
N LEU A 208 5.63 -12.42 -26.26
CA LEU A 208 6.19 -13.76 -26.47
C LEU A 208 6.00 -14.62 -25.21
N ASP A 209 6.17 -15.93 -25.38
CA ASP A 209 6.26 -16.90 -24.28
C ASP A 209 4.99 -16.95 -23.39
N PHE A 210 4.01 -17.72 -23.85
CA PHE A 210 2.70 -17.87 -23.18
C PHE A 210 2.60 -19.16 -22.36
N GLN A 211 3.74 -19.80 -22.05
CA GLN A 211 3.79 -21.14 -21.48
C GLN A 211 3.22 -21.25 -20.06
N ILE A 212 3.16 -20.12 -19.32
CA ILE A 212 2.64 -20.06 -17.95
C ILE A 212 1.38 -19.20 -17.81
N CYS A 213 0.68 -18.93 -18.92
CA CYS A 213 -0.58 -18.19 -18.88
C CYS A 213 -1.61 -18.91 -18.00
N ASN A 214 -2.22 -18.19 -17.06
CA ASN A 214 -3.21 -18.75 -16.16
C ASN A 214 -4.36 -17.78 -15.88
N VAL A 215 -5.55 -18.30 -15.61
CA VAL A 215 -6.64 -17.44 -15.14
C VAL A 215 -6.39 -17.04 -13.69
N GLY A 216 -6.31 -15.74 -13.46
CA GLY A 216 -6.02 -15.21 -12.15
C GLY A 216 -6.39 -13.73 -12.01
N PRO A 217 -6.17 -13.17 -10.82
CA PRO A 217 -6.41 -11.77 -10.55
C PRO A 217 -5.54 -10.86 -11.44
N MET A 218 -6.17 -9.87 -12.09
CA MET A 218 -5.51 -8.88 -12.97
C MET A 218 -4.29 -8.21 -12.33
N THR A 219 -4.32 -8.04 -11.01
CA THR A 219 -3.23 -7.46 -10.24
C THR A 219 -1.93 -8.27 -10.31
N ASN A 220 -1.97 -9.55 -10.65
CA ASN A 220 -0.78 -10.41 -10.70
C ASN A 220 0.19 -9.92 -11.78
N ASP A 221 -0.26 -9.77 -13.02
CA ASP A 221 0.58 -9.25 -14.11
C ASP A 221 0.98 -7.79 -13.86
N LEU A 222 0.09 -6.96 -13.31
CA LEU A 222 0.41 -5.56 -13.01
C LEU A 222 1.51 -5.43 -11.95
N MET A 223 1.41 -6.19 -10.87
CA MET A 223 2.44 -6.20 -9.83
C MET A 223 3.75 -6.78 -10.37
N TYR A 224 3.69 -7.83 -11.17
CA TYR A 224 4.87 -8.39 -11.83
C TYR A 224 5.54 -7.35 -12.75
N ALA A 225 4.77 -6.69 -13.62
CA ALA A 225 5.26 -5.65 -14.52
C ALA A 225 5.92 -4.48 -13.76
N ILE A 226 5.30 -4.00 -12.68
CA ILE A 226 5.86 -2.91 -11.88
C ILE A 226 7.27 -3.24 -11.37
N TYR A 227 7.54 -4.49 -10.97
CA TYR A 227 8.84 -4.87 -10.41
C TYR A 227 9.82 -5.43 -11.44
N MET A 228 9.33 -6.10 -12.49
CA MET A 228 10.16 -6.80 -13.47
C MET A 228 10.35 -6.05 -14.80
N LEU A 229 9.45 -5.12 -15.11
CA LEU A 229 9.48 -4.35 -16.35
C LEU A 229 9.84 -2.87 -16.12
N PHE A 230 9.38 -2.25 -15.03
CA PHE A 230 9.66 -0.84 -14.79
C PHE A 230 11.03 -0.65 -14.13
N SER A 231 11.78 0.36 -14.57
CA SER A 231 12.99 0.81 -13.86
C SER A 231 12.65 1.39 -12.48
N ALA A 232 13.67 1.58 -11.64
CA ALA A 232 13.49 2.24 -10.34
C ALA A 232 12.89 3.65 -10.48
N ASP A 233 13.34 4.41 -11.48
CA ASP A 233 12.83 5.75 -11.74
C ASP A 233 11.39 5.74 -12.24
N ASN A 234 11.03 4.80 -13.13
CA ASN A 234 9.67 4.64 -13.60
C ASN A 234 8.73 4.23 -12.45
N ARG A 235 9.18 3.37 -11.53
CA ARG A 235 8.41 3.03 -10.32
C ARG A 235 8.16 4.24 -9.42
N LYS A 236 9.12 5.15 -9.33
CA LYS A 236 9.03 6.34 -8.46
C LYS A 236 8.17 7.44 -9.08
N HIS A 237 8.38 7.75 -10.36
CA HIS A 237 7.82 8.95 -10.98
C HIS A 237 6.63 8.67 -11.91
N ASN A 238 6.59 7.49 -12.57
CA ASN A 238 5.66 7.22 -13.66
C ASN A 238 4.66 6.08 -13.35
N ARG A 239 4.75 5.45 -12.17
CA ARG A 239 3.95 4.27 -11.81
C ARG A 239 2.45 4.51 -11.95
N ASP A 240 1.94 5.59 -11.38
CA ASP A 240 0.50 5.86 -11.36
C ASP A 240 -0.04 6.22 -12.75
N GLU A 241 0.76 6.91 -13.56
CA GLU A 241 0.44 7.21 -14.97
C GLU A 241 0.37 5.92 -15.80
N LEU A 242 1.36 5.04 -15.66
CA LEU A 242 1.41 3.77 -16.41
C LEU A 242 0.27 2.83 -16.01
N VAL A 243 -0.06 2.75 -14.71
CA VAL A 243 -1.22 1.97 -14.23
C VAL A 243 -2.53 2.57 -14.73
N TYR A 244 -2.65 3.90 -14.77
CA TYR A 244 -3.81 4.57 -15.34
C TYR A 244 -3.93 4.30 -16.84
N HIS A 245 -2.83 4.42 -17.60
CA HIS A 245 -2.76 4.12 -19.04
C HIS A 245 -3.24 2.70 -19.33
N PHE A 246 -2.74 1.73 -18.57
CA PHE A 246 -3.19 0.34 -18.65
C PHE A 246 -4.72 0.24 -18.42
N PHE A 247 -5.23 0.82 -17.32
CA PHE A 247 -6.63 0.67 -16.95
C PHE A 247 -7.60 1.40 -17.89
N ASP A 248 -7.21 2.58 -18.38
CA ASP A 248 -7.95 3.34 -19.36
C ASP A 248 -8.05 2.57 -20.68
N THR A 249 -6.92 2.00 -21.16
CA THR A 249 -6.91 1.13 -22.34
C THR A 249 -7.79 -0.10 -22.15
N PHE A 250 -7.68 -0.77 -21.00
CA PHE A 250 -8.49 -1.93 -20.66
C PHE A 250 -9.99 -1.60 -20.70
N SER A 251 -10.38 -0.48 -20.08
CA SER A 251 -11.78 -0.04 -20.00
C SER A 251 -12.34 0.36 -21.37
N LYS A 252 -11.58 1.12 -22.17
CA LYS A 252 -11.94 1.47 -23.54
C LYS A 252 -12.08 0.25 -24.44
N THR A 253 -11.20 -0.74 -24.25
CA THR A 253 -11.26 -2.00 -25.00
C THR A 253 -12.53 -2.79 -24.63
N LEU A 254 -12.88 -2.91 -23.34
CA LEU A 254 -14.14 -3.54 -22.93
C LEU A 254 -15.37 -2.88 -23.57
N GLN A 255 -15.38 -1.55 -23.66
CA GLN A 255 -16.44 -0.80 -24.32
C GLN A 255 -16.49 -1.10 -25.82
N SER A 256 -15.34 -1.08 -26.52
CA SER A 256 -15.29 -1.31 -27.97
C SER A 256 -15.69 -2.75 -28.35
N ILE A 257 -15.29 -3.75 -27.55
CA ILE A 257 -15.66 -5.15 -27.77
C ILE A 257 -17.08 -5.48 -27.25
N ASN A 258 -17.87 -4.47 -26.89
CA ASN A 258 -19.27 -4.58 -26.50
C ASN A 258 -19.48 -5.56 -25.32
N TYR A 259 -18.64 -5.43 -24.28
CA TYR A 259 -18.85 -6.16 -23.02
C TYR A 259 -20.14 -5.68 -22.33
N LYS A 260 -20.98 -6.62 -21.88
CA LYS A 260 -22.31 -6.32 -21.30
C LYS A 260 -22.37 -6.36 -19.77
N GLY A 261 -21.32 -6.86 -19.12
CA GLY A 261 -21.25 -6.94 -17.67
C GLY A 261 -20.89 -5.61 -16.99
N PRO A 262 -20.77 -5.61 -15.65
CA PRO A 262 -20.40 -4.43 -14.90
C PRO A 262 -18.97 -3.98 -15.25
N MET A 263 -18.82 -2.71 -15.60
CA MET A 263 -17.51 -2.15 -15.92
C MET A 263 -16.61 -2.09 -14.68
N PRO A 264 -15.36 -2.60 -14.75
CA PRO A 264 -14.39 -2.43 -13.68
C PRO A 264 -14.15 -0.96 -13.34
N LYS A 265 -13.79 -0.70 -12.08
CA LYS A 265 -13.49 0.64 -11.56
C LYS A 265 -12.02 0.74 -11.15
N LEU A 266 -11.36 1.84 -11.50
CA LEU A 266 -9.96 2.09 -11.16
C LEU A 266 -9.72 2.06 -9.65
N ALA A 267 -10.64 2.64 -8.87
CA ALA A 267 -10.57 2.63 -7.41
C ALA A 267 -10.52 1.19 -6.87
N ALA A 268 -11.45 0.33 -7.30
CA ALA A 268 -11.47 -1.06 -6.89
C ALA A 268 -10.26 -1.88 -7.38
N LEU A 269 -9.70 -1.58 -8.57
CA LEU A 269 -8.45 -2.20 -9.01
C LEU A 269 -7.29 -1.79 -8.10
N ARG A 270 -7.19 -0.50 -7.77
CA ARG A 270 -6.19 0.01 -6.82
C ARG A 270 -6.36 -0.63 -5.46
N ASP A 271 -7.59 -0.73 -4.97
CA ASP A 271 -7.90 -1.40 -3.71
C ASP A 271 -7.45 -2.86 -3.75
N GLN A 272 -7.72 -3.63 -4.81
CA GLN A 272 -7.20 -5.01 -4.94
C GLN A 272 -5.66 -5.07 -4.96
N MET A 273 -4.98 -4.10 -5.56
CA MET A 273 -3.51 -3.99 -5.49
C MET A 273 -3.00 -3.67 -4.07
N PHE A 274 -3.82 -3.05 -3.22
CA PHE A 274 -3.52 -2.73 -1.82
C PHE A 274 -4.02 -3.78 -0.81
N GLU A 275 -5.20 -4.38 -0.98
CA GLU A 275 -5.81 -5.42 -0.13
C GLU A 275 -4.99 -6.70 -0.12
N ARG A 276 -4.35 -7.03 -1.25
CA ARG A 276 -3.34 -8.09 -1.31
C ARG A 276 -2.10 -7.79 -0.45
N LYS A 277 -1.97 -6.58 0.09
CA LYS A 277 -1.01 -6.21 1.14
C LYS A 277 -1.62 -6.18 2.55
N ASN A 278 -2.96 -6.17 2.70
CA ASN A 278 -3.66 -5.69 3.90
C ASN A 278 -4.80 -6.57 4.46
N ASN A 279 -5.05 -7.79 3.95
CA ASN A 279 -6.15 -8.71 4.42
C ASN A 279 -6.13 -9.09 5.93
N ASP A 280 -5.24 -8.51 6.71
CA ASP A 280 -4.96 -8.79 8.11
C ASP A 280 -5.69 -7.87 9.11
N VAL A 281 -6.40 -6.83 8.65
CA VAL A 281 -6.89 -5.75 9.56
C VAL A 281 -8.21 -6.12 10.26
N LEU A 282 -9.30 -6.33 9.52
CA LEU A 282 -10.64 -6.53 10.09
C LEU A 282 -10.89 -7.97 10.54
N SER A 283 -10.26 -8.94 9.88
CA SER A 283 -10.30 -10.36 10.26
C SER A 283 -9.72 -10.61 11.65
N LYS A 284 -8.64 -9.88 12.01
CA LYS A 284 -8.04 -9.91 13.35
C LYS A 284 -8.93 -9.25 14.42
N HIS A 285 -9.62 -8.16 14.09
CA HIS A 285 -10.49 -7.47 15.04
C HIS A 285 -11.75 -8.25 15.39
N GLU A 286 -12.44 -8.79 14.38
CA GLU A 286 -13.70 -9.54 14.54
C GLU A 286 -13.46 -11.02 14.92
N ASN A 287 -12.19 -11.41 15.10
CA ASN A 287 -11.72 -12.75 15.46
C ASN A 287 -12.37 -13.86 14.60
N THR A 288 -12.48 -13.60 13.29
CA THR A 288 -13.16 -14.50 12.36
C THR A 288 -12.52 -14.45 10.97
N SER A 289 -12.33 -15.63 10.38
CA SER A 289 -11.85 -15.81 9.00
C SER A 289 -12.96 -15.70 7.96
N GLU A 290 -14.23 -15.57 8.37
CA GLU A 290 -15.40 -15.53 7.48
C GLU A 290 -15.82 -14.09 7.11
N LEU A 291 -15.05 -13.08 7.50
CA LEU A 291 -15.35 -11.69 7.21
C LEU A 291 -15.00 -11.35 5.76
N LYS A 292 -15.97 -10.78 5.03
CA LYS A 292 -15.78 -10.28 3.66
C LYS A 292 -16.24 -8.85 3.55
N VAL A 293 -15.32 -7.95 3.21
CA VAL A 293 -15.63 -6.54 2.95
C VAL A 293 -16.42 -6.45 1.63
N LEU A 294 -17.53 -5.71 1.64
CA LEU A 294 -18.40 -5.49 0.48
C LEU A 294 -18.18 -4.12 -0.17
N ASP A 295 -17.99 -3.07 0.64
CA ASP A 295 -17.84 -1.69 0.17
C ASP A 295 -17.04 -0.88 1.19
N VAL A 296 -16.23 0.07 0.71
CA VAL A 296 -15.49 1.02 1.54
C VAL A 296 -15.64 2.41 0.96
N LYS A 297 -16.30 3.31 1.68
CA LYS A 297 -16.41 4.73 1.30
C LYS A 297 -15.47 5.57 2.14
N ILE A 298 -14.53 6.25 1.48
CA ILE A 298 -13.54 7.11 2.15
C ILE A 298 -13.95 8.58 2.00
N SER A 299 -13.91 9.32 3.10
CA SER A 299 -14.12 10.76 3.15
C SER A 299 -13.07 11.41 4.07
N PRO A 300 -12.77 12.71 3.93
CA PRO A 300 -11.93 13.42 4.91
C PRO A 300 -12.55 13.34 6.32
N ALA A 301 -11.74 13.01 7.34
CA ALA A 301 -12.24 12.93 8.72
C ALA A 301 -12.25 14.29 9.44
N SER A 302 -11.49 15.27 8.94
CA SER A 302 -11.31 16.60 9.56
C SER A 302 -11.43 17.73 8.54
N ALA A 303 -11.60 18.96 9.04
CA ALA A 303 -11.78 20.15 8.21
C ALA A 303 -10.44 20.60 7.60
N LYS A 304 -10.53 21.41 6.54
CA LYS A 304 -9.38 21.99 5.84
C LYS A 304 -8.61 22.91 6.81
N GLY A 305 -7.46 22.44 7.30
CA GLY A 305 -6.61 23.16 8.26
C GLY A 305 -6.14 22.34 9.46
N ASP A 306 -6.81 21.23 9.79
CA ASP A 306 -6.51 20.43 10.98
C ASP A 306 -5.31 19.46 10.83
N HIS A 307 -4.75 19.37 9.63
CA HIS A 307 -3.73 18.39 9.26
C HIS A 307 -2.31 18.94 9.53
N TYR A 308 -1.93 19.04 10.80
CA TYR A 308 -0.59 19.49 11.16
C TYR A 308 0.44 18.35 11.03
N ALA A 309 0.21 17.21 11.69
CA ALA A 309 1.17 16.10 11.74
C ALA A 309 0.71 14.80 11.06
N SER A 310 -0.54 14.69 10.61
CA SER A 310 -1.07 13.47 9.99
C SER A 310 -2.28 13.77 9.10
N VAL A 311 -2.57 12.85 8.18
CA VAL A 311 -3.78 12.85 7.37
C VAL A 311 -4.77 11.86 7.98
N MET A 312 -6.01 12.30 8.20
CA MET A 312 -7.08 11.46 8.74
C MET A 312 -8.22 11.32 7.75
N PHE A 313 -8.63 10.09 7.52
CA PHE A 313 -9.75 9.71 6.66
C PHE A 313 -10.80 8.97 7.47
N ARG A 314 -12.07 9.18 7.14
CA ARG A 314 -13.18 8.37 7.64
C ARG A 314 -13.53 7.35 6.57
N GLY A 315 -13.44 6.07 6.93
CA GLY A 315 -13.87 4.95 6.11
C GLY A 315 -15.19 4.39 6.62
N ALA A 316 -16.26 4.46 5.83
CA ALA A 316 -17.47 3.68 6.08
C ALA A 316 -17.31 2.32 5.39
N VAL A 317 -17.08 1.28 6.20
CA VAL A 317 -16.84 -0.09 5.73
C VAL A 317 -18.12 -0.89 5.86
N THR A 318 -18.64 -1.39 4.76
CA THR A 318 -19.72 -2.39 4.73
C THR A 318 -19.10 -3.76 4.55
N TYR A 319 -19.42 -4.71 5.43
CA TYR A 319 -18.86 -6.06 5.41
C TYR A 319 -19.92 -7.09 5.76
N THR A 320 -19.73 -8.33 5.30
CA THR A 320 -20.50 -9.49 5.74
C THR A 320 -19.71 -10.30 6.75
N CYS A 321 -20.36 -10.67 7.84
CA CYS A 321 -19.85 -11.61 8.84
C CYS A 321 -20.98 -12.58 9.20
N ARG A 322 -20.73 -13.89 9.18
CA ARG A 322 -21.74 -14.93 9.48
C ARG A 322 -23.06 -14.74 8.71
N ASN A 323 -22.97 -14.44 7.41
CA ASN A 323 -24.11 -14.17 6.51
C ASN A 323 -24.98 -12.95 6.86
N GLN A 324 -24.52 -12.06 7.73
CA GLN A 324 -25.16 -10.78 8.03
C GLN A 324 -24.31 -9.62 7.53
N THR A 325 -24.94 -8.57 7.00
CA THR A 325 -24.26 -7.36 6.53
C THR A 325 -24.23 -6.31 7.64
N PHE A 326 -23.05 -5.78 7.90
CA PHE A 326 -22.78 -4.73 8.87
C PHE A 326 -22.14 -3.53 8.18
N THR A 327 -22.34 -2.35 8.74
CA THR A 327 -21.63 -1.14 8.35
C THR A 327 -20.96 -0.55 9.58
N LYS A 328 -19.65 -0.33 9.52
CA LYS A 328 -18.86 0.27 10.60
C LYS A 328 -18.11 1.50 10.08
N SER A 329 -18.22 2.60 10.81
CA SER A 329 -17.44 3.81 10.54
C SER A 329 -16.12 3.74 11.28
N LEU A 330 -15.02 3.96 10.56
CA LEU A 330 -13.65 3.87 11.04
C LEU A 330 -12.88 5.15 10.75
N ILE A 331 -11.95 5.52 11.63
CA ILE A 331 -11.01 6.61 11.40
C ILE A 331 -9.64 6.03 11.07
N VAL A 332 -9.13 6.33 9.88
CA VAL A 332 -7.80 5.95 9.43
C VAL A 332 -6.88 7.15 9.56
N LYS A 333 -5.84 7.03 10.36
CA LYS A 333 -4.78 8.03 10.53
C LYS A 333 -3.50 7.55 9.85
N THR A 334 -2.92 8.36 8.98
CA THR A 334 -1.70 8.02 8.25
C THR A 334 -0.78 9.22 8.06
N MET A 335 0.49 8.96 7.77
CA MET A 335 1.46 10.00 7.45
C MET A 335 1.20 10.60 6.06
N PRO A 336 1.44 11.90 5.86
CA PRO A 336 1.35 12.51 4.53
C PRO A 336 2.26 11.79 3.52
N GLU A 337 1.71 11.36 2.37
CA GLU A 337 2.51 10.71 1.31
C GLU A 337 3.17 11.70 0.35
N GLN A 338 2.61 12.90 0.20
CA GLN A 338 3.13 13.97 -0.67
C GLN A 338 4.51 14.44 -0.20
N GLU A 339 5.46 14.56 -1.15
CA GLU A 339 6.79 15.12 -0.88
C GLU A 339 6.69 16.59 -0.44
N GLY A 340 7.50 16.99 0.54
CA GLY A 340 7.53 18.34 1.09
C GLY A 340 7.98 18.40 2.56
N HIS A 341 8.20 19.63 3.05
CA HIS A 341 8.78 19.94 4.37
C HIS A 341 8.18 19.14 5.54
N LYS A 342 6.86 18.91 5.53
CA LYS A 342 6.15 18.16 6.58
C LYS A 342 6.50 16.66 6.60
N LYS A 343 6.64 16.04 5.42
CA LYS A 343 6.99 14.61 5.32
C LYS A 343 8.44 14.38 5.75
N ASP A 344 9.33 15.29 5.39
CA ASP A 344 10.75 15.20 5.74
C ASP A 344 10.95 15.38 7.25
N MET A 345 10.25 16.37 7.85
CA MET A 345 10.29 16.63 9.30
C MET A 345 9.68 15.48 10.13
N LEU A 346 8.52 14.96 9.73
CA LEU A 346 7.78 13.96 10.52
C LEU A 346 8.17 12.51 10.20
N GLY A 347 8.77 12.27 9.04
CA GLY A 347 9.16 10.93 8.58
C GLY A 347 10.22 10.27 9.46
N GLU A 348 11.18 11.08 9.94
CA GLU A 348 12.25 10.66 10.85
C GLU A 348 11.88 10.81 12.34
N SER A 349 10.74 11.43 12.65
CA SER A 349 10.25 11.59 14.02
C SER A 349 9.68 10.29 14.60
N ARG A 350 9.84 10.13 15.92
CA ARG A 350 9.26 9.04 16.73
C ARG A 350 7.82 9.29 17.18
N ILE A 351 7.20 10.42 16.81
CA ILE A 351 5.87 10.80 17.29
C ILE A 351 4.80 9.75 16.96
N PHE A 352 4.87 9.16 15.76
CA PHE A 352 3.90 8.15 15.35
C PHE A 352 4.09 6.83 16.10
N GLU A 353 5.34 6.45 16.37
CA GLU A 353 5.70 5.31 17.21
C GLU A 353 5.21 5.50 18.65
N THR A 354 5.40 6.70 19.21
CA THR A 354 4.89 7.08 20.53
C THR A 354 3.36 7.01 20.58
N GLU A 355 2.68 7.54 19.58
CA GLU A 355 1.22 7.50 19.50
C GLU A 355 0.70 6.05 19.42
N ILE A 356 1.33 5.20 18.60
CA ILE A 356 1.00 3.78 18.55
C ILE A 356 1.13 3.14 19.94
N GLY A 357 2.28 3.33 20.60
CA GLY A 357 2.53 2.76 21.92
C GLY A 357 1.50 3.20 22.97
N MET A 358 1.07 4.46 22.91
CA MET A 358 0.01 4.97 23.79
C MET A 358 -1.30 4.20 23.60
N TYR A 359 -1.78 4.07 22.36
CA TYR A 359 -3.07 3.43 22.07
C TYR A 359 -3.03 1.90 22.14
N SER A 360 -1.90 1.26 21.82
CA SER A 360 -1.79 -0.20 21.80
C SER A 360 -1.43 -0.81 23.14
N GLU A 361 -0.75 -0.06 24.02
CA GLU A 361 -0.17 -0.61 25.25
C GLU A 361 -0.51 0.22 26.50
N MET A 362 -0.14 1.50 26.53
CA MET A 362 -0.18 2.28 27.77
C MET A 362 -1.59 2.62 28.21
N LEU A 363 -2.47 3.06 27.31
CA LEU A 363 -3.84 3.42 27.66
C LEU A 363 -4.70 2.21 28.06
N PRO A 364 -4.62 1.06 27.36
CA PRO A 364 -5.22 -0.18 27.85
C PRO A 364 -4.73 -0.57 29.25
N LYS A 365 -3.42 -0.40 29.51
CA LYS A 365 -2.83 -0.64 30.84
C LYS A 365 -3.37 0.32 31.88
N PHE A 366 -3.54 1.60 31.55
CA PHE A 366 -4.09 2.60 32.46
C PHE A 366 -5.53 2.27 32.85
N GLU A 367 -6.37 1.96 31.87
CA GLU A 367 -7.75 1.55 32.10
C GLU A 367 -7.85 0.25 32.90
N LYS A 368 -6.91 -0.69 32.73
CA LYS A 368 -6.86 -1.91 33.56
C LYS A 368 -6.57 -1.60 35.03
N ILE A 369 -5.67 -0.66 35.30
CA ILE A 369 -5.34 -0.21 36.67
C ILE A 369 -6.53 0.52 37.29
N LEU A 370 -7.18 1.41 36.55
CA LEU A 370 -8.40 2.09 37.00
C LEU A 370 -9.52 1.08 37.32
N ARG A 371 -9.75 0.10 36.43
CA ARG A 371 -10.76 -0.95 36.65
C ARG A 371 -10.46 -1.79 37.89
N ALA A 372 -9.20 -2.13 38.14
CA ALA A 372 -8.79 -2.85 39.35
C ALA A 372 -9.06 -2.03 40.64
N ALA A 373 -9.09 -0.70 40.54
CA ALA A 373 -9.46 0.21 41.61
C ALA A 373 -10.98 0.52 41.67
N GLY A 374 -11.80 -0.15 40.87
CA GLY A 374 -13.25 0.07 40.80
C GLY A 374 -13.69 1.26 39.94
N ASP A 375 -12.79 1.84 39.14
CA ASP A 375 -13.08 2.96 38.24
C ASP A 375 -13.16 2.48 36.78
N ASN A 376 -14.34 2.60 36.18
CA ASN A 376 -14.61 2.16 34.80
C ASN A 376 -14.40 3.26 33.75
N THR A 377 -13.57 4.27 34.04
CA THR A 377 -13.30 5.35 33.08
C THR A 377 -12.63 4.84 31.82
N VAL A 378 -13.21 5.20 30.67
CA VAL A 378 -12.60 5.02 29.34
C VAL A 378 -11.77 6.25 28.99
N LEU A 379 -10.47 6.04 28.81
CA LEU A 379 -9.46 7.04 28.49
C LEU A 379 -9.19 7.12 26.99
N HIS A 380 -9.43 6.05 26.23
CA HIS A 380 -9.08 6.01 24.81
C HIS A 380 -10.14 5.34 23.92
N VAL A 381 -10.11 5.69 22.63
CA VAL A 381 -10.86 4.95 21.61
C VAL A 381 -10.11 3.65 21.26
N PRO A 382 -10.81 2.53 21.01
CA PRO A 382 -10.16 1.32 20.57
C PRO A 382 -9.37 1.53 19.27
N CYS A 383 -8.07 1.24 19.32
CA CYS A 383 -7.23 1.11 18.13
C CYS A 383 -7.40 -0.30 17.58
N LEU A 384 -8.08 -0.41 16.44
CA LEU A 384 -8.41 -1.68 15.82
C LEU A 384 -7.22 -2.28 15.08
N PHE A 385 -6.39 -1.42 14.52
CA PHE A 385 -5.20 -1.81 13.79
C PHE A 385 -4.19 -0.69 13.76
N TYR A 386 -2.93 -1.06 13.76
CA TYR A 386 -1.85 -0.14 13.46
C TYR A 386 -0.75 -0.88 12.72
N SER A 387 0.00 -0.13 11.93
CA SER A 387 1.22 -0.60 11.33
C SER A 387 2.24 0.51 11.30
N LEU A 388 3.49 0.16 11.62
CA LEU A 388 4.65 1.01 11.38
C LEU A 388 5.26 0.75 9.99
N LYS A 389 4.96 -0.41 9.37
CA LYS A 389 5.62 -0.92 8.15
C LYS A 389 4.66 -1.82 7.34
N PRO A 390 4.54 -1.63 6.01
CA PRO A 390 5.35 -0.76 5.15
C PRO A 390 4.94 0.72 5.20
N ARG A 391 3.80 1.04 5.81
CA ARG A 391 3.29 2.40 5.99
C ARG A 391 2.91 2.63 7.45
N LYS A 392 3.19 3.83 7.95
CA LYS A 392 2.73 4.33 9.25
C LYS A 392 1.22 4.62 9.15
N VAL A 393 0.40 3.74 9.71
CA VAL A 393 -1.06 3.82 9.69
C VAL A 393 -1.65 3.34 11.03
N MET A 394 -2.74 3.97 11.46
CA MET A 394 -3.60 3.54 12.57
C MET A 394 -5.06 3.58 12.12
N VAL A 395 -5.86 2.65 12.62
CA VAL A 395 -7.28 2.52 12.34
C VAL A 395 -8.01 2.46 13.68
N PHE A 396 -8.92 3.38 13.90
CA PHE A 396 -9.71 3.52 15.12
C PHE A 396 -11.19 3.35 14.83
N GLU A 397 -11.97 3.06 15.87
CA GLU A 397 -13.42 3.26 15.81
C GLU A 397 -13.74 4.76 15.63
N ASP A 398 -14.78 5.05 14.85
CA ASP A 398 -15.29 6.41 14.75
C ASP A 398 -16.16 6.75 15.96
N LEU A 399 -15.79 7.81 16.67
CA LEU A 399 -16.54 8.30 17.83
C LEU A 399 -17.74 9.16 17.44
N VAL A 400 -17.79 9.70 16.21
CA VAL A 400 -18.89 10.57 15.78
C VAL A 400 -20.25 9.86 15.83
N PRO A 401 -20.40 8.61 15.33
CA PRO A 401 -21.62 7.83 15.51
C PRO A 401 -22.03 7.59 16.96
N GLN A 402 -21.09 7.69 17.92
CA GLN A 402 -21.34 7.53 19.35
C GLN A 402 -21.76 8.84 20.02
N GLY A 403 -21.98 9.92 19.26
CA GLY A 403 -22.41 11.23 19.74
C GLY A 403 -21.27 12.16 20.14
N TYR A 404 -20.01 11.80 19.89
CA TYR A 404 -18.88 12.70 20.13
C TYR A 404 -18.77 13.75 19.03
N TYR A 405 -18.31 14.94 19.41
CA TYR A 405 -18.01 16.02 18.47
C TYR A 405 -16.76 16.79 18.91
N VAL A 406 -16.12 17.45 17.96
CA VAL A 406 -14.99 18.34 18.24
C VAL A 406 -15.52 19.75 18.49
N LEU A 407 -15.22 20.31 19.65
CA LEU A 407 -15.58 21.69 19.96
C LEU A 407 -14.68 22.67 19.21
N ARG A 408 -15.26 23.56 18.39
CA ARG A 408 -14.50 24.53 17.55
C ARG A 408 -14.97 25.97 17.70
N ASP A 409 -16.28 26.18 17.65
CA ASP A 409 -16.85 27.52 17.47
C ASP A 409 -17.26 28.20 18.77
N ARG A 410 -16.87 27.63 19.92
CA ARG A 410 -17.11 28.23 21.24
C ARG A 410 -16.12 27.72 22.28
N SER A 411 -16.01 28.45 23.38
CA SER A 411 -15.30 28.01 24.58
C SER A 411 -16.03 26.84 25.26
N MET A 412 -15.26 26.02 25.99
CA MET A 412 -15.81 24.97 26.86
C MET A 412 -16.64 25.58 27.99
N ASN A 413 -17.77 24.95 28.31
CA ASN A 413 -18.48 25.26 29.54
C ASN A 413 -17.83 24.56 30.75
N ILE A 414 -18.26 24.91 31.96
CA ILE A 414 -17.66 24.41 33.19
C ILE A 414 -17.78 22.88 33.34
N GLU A 415 -18.87 22.29 32.86
CA GLU A 415 -19.10 20.85 32.96
C GLU A 415 -18.24 20.06 31.96
N GLU A 416 -18.09 20.57 30.74
CA GLU A 416 -17.15 20.04 29.75
C GLU A 416 -15.71 20.10 30.26
N LEU A 417 -15.33 21.23 30.87
CA LEU A 417 -14.00 21.42 31.45
C LEU A 417 -13.74 20.45 32.61
N LYS A 418 -14.70 20.31 33.54
CA LYS A 418 -14.63 19.34 34.64
C LYS A 418 -14.51 17.90 34.10
N CYS A 419 -15.27 17.56 33.06
CA CYS A 419 -15.20 16.25 32.42
C CYS A 419 -13.79 15.97 31.86
N ALA A 420 -13.23 16.91 31.11
CA ALA A 420 -11.88 16.80 30.54
C ALA A 420 -10.80 16.71 31.63
N LEU A 421 -10.86 17.60 32.64
CA LEU A 421 -9.90 17.63 33.75
C LEU A 421 -9.99 16.38 34.62
N SER A 422 -11.19 15.81 34.81
CA SER A 422 -11.36 14.56 35.55
C SER A 422 -10.65 13.39 34.87
N LYS A 423 -10.80 13.25 33.54
CA LYS A 423 -10.06 12.23 32.77
C LYS A 423 -8.55 12.45 32.82
N LEU A 424 -8.10 13.71 32.71
CA LEU A 424 -6.68 14.05 32.81
C LEU A 424 -6.10 13.74 34.20
N ALA A 425 -6.84 14.02 35.27
CA ALA A 425 -6.43 13.71 36.64
C ALA A 425 -6.25 12.19 36.83
N LYS A 426 -7.16 11.37 36.31
CA LYS A 426 -7.06 9.91 36.35
C LYS A 426 -5.85 9.40 35.56
N TRP A 427 -5.65 9.94 34.36
CA TRP A 427 -4.46 9.64 33.56
C TRP A 427 -3.17 9.94 34.33
N HIS A 428 -3.07 11.14 34.93
CA HIS A 428 -1.91 11.54 35.72
C HIS A 428 -1.70 10.67 36.96
N ALA A 429 -2.78 10.31 37.67
CA ALA A 429 -2.69 9.44 38.85
C ALA A 429 -2.08 8.08 38.49
N VAL A 430 -2.53 7.47 37.39
CA VAL A 430 -2.01 6.17 36.95
C VAL A 430 -0.59 6.28 36.41
N SER A 431 -0.28 7.31 35.60
CA SER A 431 1.08 7.52 35.11
C SER A 431 2.06 7.75 36.26
N PHE A 432 1.67 8.54 37.27
CA PHE A 432 2.48 8.80 38.45
C PHE A 432 2.77 7.54 39.25
N LYS A 433 1.73 6.70 39.47
CA LYS A 433 1.90 5.39 40.11
C LYS A 433 2.92 4.53 39.36
N LEU A 434 2.75 4.38 38.05
CA LEU A 434 3.64 3.53 37.24
C LEU A 434 5.07 4.06 37.21
N LEU A 435 5.27 5.37 37.11
CA LEU A 435 6.60 5.98 37.20
C LEU A 435 7.27 5.72 38.54
N LYS A 436 6.51 5.76 39.65
CA LYS A 436 7.05 5.48 40.98
C LYS A 436 7.38 4.01 41.22
N GLU A 437 6.67 3.10 40.56
CA GLU A 437 6.91 1.66 40.68
C GLU A 437 8.06 1.19 39.79
N ASP A 438 8.12 1.70 38.56
CA ASP A 438 9.12 1.30 37.57
C ASP A 438 9.20 2.34 36.44
N GLU A 439 10.20 3.21 36.52
CA GLU A 439 10.45 4.24 35.51
C GLU A 439 10.82 3.68 34.13
N THR A 440 11.30 2.43 34.05
CA THR A 440 11.73 1.83 32.77
C THR A 440 10.56 1.59 31.82
N GLN A 441 9.34 1.49 32.33
CA GLN A 441 8.11 1.36 31.53
C GLN A 441 7.87 2.58 30.63
N PHE A 442 8.48 3.72 30.95
CA PHE A 442 8.38 4.94 30.17
C PHE A 442 9.65 5.24 29.35
N ALA A 443 10.58 4.28 29.23
CA ALA A 443 11.84 4.48 28.52
C ALA A 443 11.66 4.90 27.06
N SER A 444 10.62 4.40 26.39
CA SER A 444 10.27 4.74 25.00
C SER A 444 9.58 6.10 24.83
N TYR A 445 9.19 6.77 25.93
CA TYR A 445 8.44 8.04 25.96
C TYR A 445 9.30 9.24 26.40
N LYS A 446 10.63 9.12 26.32
CA LYS A 446 11.58 10.17 26.72
C LYS A 446 11.83 11.24 25.65
N ASP A 447 11.40 10.99 24.41
CA ASP A 447 11.56 11.89 23.29
C ASP A 447 10.26 12.69 23.10
N GLY A 448 10.36 14.01 23.16
CA GLY A 448 9.27 14.96 23.01
C GLY A 448 9.30 15.67 21.65
N ILE A 449 8.76 16.89 21.63
CA ILE A 449 8.61 17.68 20.41
C ILE A 449 9.94 18.26 19.89
N MET A 450 10.95 18.39 20.77
CA MET A 450 12.25 18.98 20.44
C MET A 450 13.17 18.03 19.67
N GLU A 451 12.88 16.73 19.73
CA GLU A 451 13.61 15.68 19.05
C GLU A 451 13.10 15.49 17.62
N ILE A 452 12.09 16.25 17.19
CA ILE A 452 11.69 16.33 15.79
C ILE A 452 12.80 17.10 15.02
N PRO A 453 13.35 16.52 13.94
CA PRO A 453 14.36 17.19 13.12
C PRO A 453 13.90 18.57 12.64
N ASN A 454 14.76 19.58 12.74
CA ASN A 454 14.51 20.95 12.26
C ASN A 454 13.25 21.63 12.84
N PHE A 455 12.70 21.15 13.97
CA PHE A 455 11.50 21.72 14.59
C PHE A 455 11.62 23.23 14.87
N MET A 456 12.76 23.64 15.45
CA MET A 456 13.04 25.05 15.75
C MET A 456 13.22 25.92 14.49
N GLU A 457 13.44 25.28 13.34
CA GLU A 457 13.58 25.96 12.06
C GLU A 457 12.25 26.10 11.31
N ASP A 458 11.21 25.38 11.74
CA ASP A 458 9.90 25.37 11.09
C ASP A 458 9.26 26.77 11.14
N PRO A 459 8.72 27.26 10.02
CA PRO A 459 8.06 28.57 9.96
C PRO A 459 6.96 28.77 11.00
N PHE A 460 6.26 27.71 11.42
CA PHE A 460 5.26 27.75 12.47
C PHE A 460 5.86 28.17 13.82
N VAL A 461 7.00 27.58 14.18
CA VAL A 461 7.70 27.87 15.44
C VAL A 461 8.38 29.23 15.38
N LYS A 462 9.07 29.54 14.26
CA LYS A 462 9.74 30.83 14.05
C LYS A 462 8.76 32.01 14.12
N ASN A 463 7.58 31.86 13.53
CA ASN A 463 6.58 32.93 13.47
C ASN A 463 5.62 32.94 14.67
N GLY A 464 5.71 31.97 15.59
CA GLY A 464 4.81 31.82 16.72
C GLY A 464 4.78 33.06 17.63
N ILE A 465 5.94 33.68 17.88
CA ILE A 465 6.01 34.90 18.69
C ILE A 465 5.32 36.10 18.03
N ASP A 466 5.35 36.20 16.70
CA ASP A 466 4.67 37.27 15.98
C ASP A 466 3.15 37.09 16.02
N LEU A 467 2.67 35.85 15.92
CA LEU A 467 1.25 35.52 16.11
C LEU A 467 0.80 35.83 17.53
N PHE A 468 1.59 35.49 18.55
CA PHE A 468 1.28 35.79 19.93
C PHE A 468 1.26 37.31 20.19
N ILE A 469 2.23 38.07 19.67
CA ILE A 469 2.23 39.53 19.78
C ILE A 469 0.97 40.14 19.14
N ARG A 470 0.53 39.61 17.99
CA ARG A 470 -0.75 40.03 17.37
C ARG A 470 -1.96 39.63 18.20
N LEU A 471 -1.93 38.51 18.92
CA LEU A 471 -3.00 38.10 19.84
C LEU A 471 -3.12 39.09 21.01
N LEU A 472 -2.00 39.58 21.55
CA LEU A 472 -2.00 40.58 22.63
C LEU A 472 -2.67 41.90 22.22
N ASP A 473 -2.66 42.26 20.93
CA ASP A 473 -3.38 43.43 20.43
C ASP A 473 -4.91 43.22 20.40
N LYS A 474 -5.36 41.97 20.29
CA LYS A 474 -6.79 41.62 20.21
C LYS A 474 -7.47 41.57 21.58
N VAL A 475 -6.71 41.42 22.67
CA VAL A 475 -7.24 41.30 24.04
C VAL A 475 -6.80 42.52 24.85
N PRO A 476 -7.69 43.49 25.14
CA PRO A 476 -7.34 44.77 25.77
C PRO A 476 -6.52 44.64 27.06
N GLU A 477 -6.84 43.66 27.90
CA GLU A 477 -6.18 43.39 29.19
C GLU A 477 -4.74 42.87 29.03
N LEU A 478 -4.45 42.23 27.88
CA LEU A 478 -3.15 41.64 27.60
C LEU A 478 -2.21 42.60 26.86
N LYS A 479 -2.74 43.67 26.27
CA LYS A 479 -1.97 44.67 25.51
C LYS A 479 -0.80 45.26 26.30
N ARG A 480 -0.94 45.40 27.63
CA ARG A 480 0.14 45.88 28.53
C ARG A 480 1.40 45.01 28.50
N PHE A 481 1.28 43.72 28.13
CA PHE A 481 2.41 42.79 28.09
C PHE A 481 3.13 42.79 26.73
N LYS A 482 2.59 43.45 25.72
CA LYS A 482 3.15 43.48 24.36
C LYS A 482 4.61 43.98 24.32
N PRO A 483 4.99 45.10 24.96
CA PRO A 483 6.38 45.58 24.93
C PRO A 483 7.39 44.56 25.46
N TYR A 484 6.99 43.78 26.48
CA TYR A 484 7.82 42.72 27.05
C TYR A 484 8.09 41.61 26.02
N PHE A 485 7.06 41.14 25.31
CA PHE A 485 7.22 40.08 24.32
C PHE A 485 7.88 40.55 23.02
N GLU A 486 7.72 41.83 22.65
CA GLU A 486 8.46 42.44 21.55
C GLU A 486 9.96 42.49 21.83
N GLN A 487 10.36 42.84 23.06
CA GLN A 487 11.77 42.81 23.48
C GLN A 487 12.35 41.40 23.43
N LYS A 488 11.53 40.38 23.72
CA LYS A 488 11.90 38.96 23.71
C LYS A 488 11.93 38.33 22.32
N ARG A 489 11.48 39.02 21.28
CA ARG A 489 11.38 38.49 19.90
C ARG A 489 12.69 37.87 19.40
N GLY A 490 13.82 38.52 19.66
CA GLY A 490 15.13 38.07 19.18
C GLY A 490 15.75 36.91 19.97
N SER A 491 15.34 36.70 21.22
CA SER A 491 15.87 35.64 22.10
C SER A 491 14.91 34.48 22.32
N TYR A 492 13.64 34.62 21.92
CA TYR A 492 12.56 33.66 22.18
C TYR A 492 12.89 32.23 21.81
N LEU A 493 13.39 31.97 20.60
CA LEU A 493 13.70 30.60 20.17
C LEU A 493 14.79 29.97 21.04
N LYS A 494 15.81 30.76 21.40
CA LYS A 494 16.90 30.29 22.26
C LYS A 494 16.45 30.08 23.71
N GLU A 495 15.59 30.96 24.22
CA GLU A 495 14.98 30.81 25.55
C GLU A 495 14.04 29.59 25.59
N LEU A 496 13.27 29.35 24.52
CA LEU A 496 12.43 28.16 24.34
C LEU A 496 13.26 26.88 24.34
N GLU A 497 14.34 26.85 23.56
CA GLU A 497 15.26 25.72 23.50
C GLU A 497 15.89 25.43 24.87
N ASN A 498 16.35 26.47 25.58
CA ASN A 498 16.95 26.34 26.90
C ASN A 498 15.97 25.76 27.92
N VAL A 499 14.74 26.26 27.98
CA VAL A 499 13.72 25.78 28.95
C VAL A 499 13.31 24.34 28.65
N LEU A 500 13.12 23.99 27.39
CA LEU A 500 12.74 22.63 27.00
C LEU A 500 13.90 21.64 27.20
N SER A 501 15.15 22.07 27.02
CA SER A 501 16.35 21.25 27.27
C SER A 501 16.66 21.10 28.77
N GLU A 502 16.47 22.15 29.57
CA GLU A 502 16.67 22.11 31.03
C GLU A 502 15.78 21.06 31.69
N TYR A 503 14.50 20.97 31.30
CA TYR A 503 13.58 19.96 31.82
C TYR A 503 14.02 18.51 31.51
N ARG A 504 14.71 18.32 30.38
CA ARG A 504 15.20 17.01 29.92
C ARG A 504 16.50 16.59 30.63
N LEU A 505 17.40 17.54 30.89
CA LEU A 505 18.75 17.27 31.39
C LEU A 505 18.90 17.45 32.91
N ASP A 506 18.11 18.34 33.53
CA ASP A 506 18.21 18.68 34.96
C ASP A 506 16.81 18.85 35.58
N ARG A 507 16.20 17.76 36.06
CA ARG A 507 14.87 17.75 36.67
C ARG A 507 14.87 18.46 38.03
N LYS A 508 14.85 19.79 38.04
CA LYS A 508 14.64 20.56 39.27
C LYS A 508 13.16 20.52 39.70
N PRO A 509 12.85 20.44 41.01
CA PRO A 509 11.50 20.09 41.47
C PRO A 509 10.40 21.15 41.23
N ASN A 510 10.72 22.40 40.88
CA ASN A 510 9.76 23.52 40.98
C ASN A 510 9.91 24.57 39.86
N THR A 511 9.57 24.26 38.61
CA THR A 511 9.50 25.28 37.56
C THR A 511 8.16 25.24 36.80
N TYR A 512 7.35 26.28 37.00
CA TYR A 512 6.03 26.53 36.40
C TYR A 512 6.09 26.91 34.89
N THR A 513 7.23 26.73 34.23
CA THR A 513 7.55 27.36 32.93
C THR A 513 6.90 26.65 31.72
N TYR A 514 6.50 25.38 31.86
CA TYR A 514 5.97 24.59 30.74
C TYR A 514 4.55 25.02 30.31
N SER A 515 3.70 25.47 31.23
CA SER A 515 2.31 25.86 30.93
C SER A 515 2.21 27.15 30.10
N VAL A 516 3.17 28.06 30.29
CA VAL A 516 3.22 29.33 29.55
C VAL A 516 3.62 29.08 28.09
N MET A 517 4.50 28.11 27.82
CA MET A 517 5.06 27.84 26.48
C MET A 517 4.14 27.08 25.51
N VAL A 518 3.29 26.15 26.00
CA VAL A 518 2.29 25.48 25.13
C VAL A 518 1.32 26.51 24.52
N THR A 519 1.03 27.58 25.25
CA THR A 519 0.19 28.70 24.80
C THR A 519 0.84 29.49 23.63
N PHE A 520 2.17 29.60 23.60
CA PHE A 520 2.89 30.26 22.49
C PHE A 520 2.84 29.48 21.17
N ILE A 521 2.88 28.14 21.26
CA ILE A 521 2.95 27.27 20.09
C ILE A 521 1.56 27.15 19.43
N TYR A 522 0.50 27.01 20.23
CA TYR A 522 -0.85 26.74 19.69
C TYR A 522 -1.75 27.96 19.53
N GLY A 523 -1.26 29.17 19.86
CA GLY A 523 -1.89 30.48 19.61
C GLY A 523 -3.37 30.42 19.27
N THR A 524 -4.21 30.12 20.26
CA THR A 524 -5.67 30.25 20.16
C THR A 524 -6.09 31.69 20.29
#